data_AF-A0A454CSN0-F1
#
_entry.id   AF-A0A454CSN0-F1
#
_cell.length_a   1.000
_cell.length_b   1.000
_cell.length_c   1.000
_cell.angle_alpha   90.00
_cell.angle_beta   90.00
_cell.angle_gamma   90.00
#
_symmetry.space_group_name_H-M   'P 1'
#
loop_
_entity.id
_entity.type
_entity.pdbx_description
1 polymer ?
#
loop_
_entity_poly.entity_id
_entity_poly.type
_entity_poly.pdbx_seq_one_letter_code
_entity_poly.pdbx_strand_id
1 'polypeptide(L)' 'MEYDYPEKSLKFDFMTVSQFDNQPYGREGQEGRWVDVAALLDYTFPEANVPILERVIKEFS' A
#
# COMPACT_ATOMS: atom_id res chain seq x y z
N MET A 1 1.16 -0.52 -12.96
CA MET A 1 0.49 -1.84 -12.85
C MET A 1 -0.93 -1.70 -13.35
N GLU A 2 -1.46 -2.62 -14.13
CA GLU A 2 -2.75 -2.47 -14.83
C GLU A 2 -3.67 -3.65 -14.53
N TYR A 3 -4.97 -3.39 -14.31
CA TYR A 3 -6.00 -4.38 -14.01
C TYR A 3 -7.26 -4.09 -14.81
N ASP A 4 -7.72 -5.06 -15.58
CA ASP A 4 -8.96 -4.99 -16.34
C ASP A 4 -10.06 -5.77 -15.63
N TYR A 5 -10.96 -5.04 -14.97
CA TYR A 5 -12.22 -5.58 -14.44
C TYR A 5 -13.30 -5.51 -15.53
N PRO A 6 -14.35 -6.35 -15.47
CA PRO A 6 -15.41 -6.38 -16.48
C PRO A 6 -16.07 -5.01 -16.73
N GLU A 7 -16.11 -4.15 -15.72
CA GLU A 7 -16.74 -2.82 -15.74
C GLU A 7 -15.75 -1.64 -15.82
N LYS A 8 -14.45 -1.87 -15.61
CA LYS A 8 -13.43 -0.80 -15.53
C LYS A 8 -12.01 -1.30 -15.71
N SER A 9 -11.18 -0.49 -16.35
CA SER A 9 -9.72 -0.65 -16.38
C SER A 9 -9.07 0.28 -15.36
N LEU A 10 -8.20 -0.25 -14.52
CA LEU A 10 -7.46 0.49 -13.50
C LEU A 10 -5.97 0.45 -13.80
N LYS A 11 -5.32 1.60 -13.63
CA LYS A 11 -3.86 1.73 -13.63
C LYS A 11 -3.40 2.27 -12.29
N PHE A 12 -2.41 1.60 -11.73
CA PHE A 12 -1.80 1.93 -10.45
C PHE A 12 -0.35 2.35 -10.66
N ASP A 13 -0.03 3.52 -10.12
CA ASP A 13 1.32 4.03 -9.94
C ASP A 13 1.59 4.14 -8.44
N PHE A 14 2.60 3.42 -7.96
CA PHE A 14 3.00 3.43 -6.55
C PHE A 14 4.22 4.33 -6.37
N MET A 15 4.16 5.21 -5.38
CA MET A 15 5.22 6.15 -5.05
C MET A 15 5.73 5.87 -3.64
N THR A 16 7.04 5.70 -3.49
CA THR A 16 7.68 5.68 -2.18
C THR A 16 7.82 7.11 -1.68
N VAL A 17 7.23 7.41 -0.53
CA VAL A 17 7.37 8.71 0.15
C VAL A 17 8.34 8.52 1.30
N SER A 18 9.57 9.01 1.15
CA SER A 18 10.63 8.89 2.16
C SER A 18 10.76 10.11 3.07
N GLN A 19 10.19 11.25 2.68
CA GLN A 19 10.21 12.50 3.45
C GLN A 19 8.88 13.24 3.28
N PHE A 20 8.37 13.76 4.38
CA PHE A 20 7.16 14.58 4.47
C PHE A 20 7.16 15.34 5.80
N ASP A 21 6.38 16.42 5.86
CA ASP A 21 6.20 17.19 7.09
C ASP A 21 5.04 16.66 7.94
N ASN A 22 5.14 16.81 9.25
CA ASN A 22 4.17 16.37 10.27
C ASN A 22 4.01 14.85 10.39
N GLN A 23 3.18 14.41 11.34
CA GLN A 23 2.89 13.01 11.59
C GLN A 23 1.62 12.57 10.82
N PRO A 24 1.59 11.41 10.13
CA PRO A 24 0.40 10.91 9.46
C PRO A 24 -0.64 10.41 10.47
N TYR A 25 -1.91 10.68 10.19
CA TYR A 25 -3.05 10.22 10.99
C TYR A 25 -4.32 10.15 10.11
N GLY A 26 -5.37 9.49 10.61
CA GLY A 26 -6.66 9.37 9.95
C GLY A 26 -7.44 10.70 9.94
N ARG A 27 -7.12 11.58 8.99
CA ARG A 27 -7.71 12.93 8.89
C ARG A 27 -9.22 12.94 8.63
N GLU A 28 -9.75 11.89 8.01
CA GLU A 28 -11.17 11.70 7.70
C GLU A 28 -11.83 10.66 8.62
N GLY A 29 -11.18 10.29 9.73
CA GLY A 29 -11.68 9.30 10.68
C GLY A 29 -11.41 7.85 10.28
N GLN A 30 -10.63 7.61 9.23
CA GLN A 30 -10.18 6.28 8.87
C GLN A 30 -9.16 5.74 9.89
N GLU A 31 -9.17 4.43 10.08
CA GLU A 31 -8.10 3.77 10.82
C GLU A 31 -6.79 3.86 10.06
N GLY A 32 -5.71 4.15 10.78
CA GLY A 32 -4.36 4.24 10.24
C GLY A 32 -3.36 3.87 11.31
N ARG A 33 -2.31 3.15 10.93
CA ARG A 33 -1.25 2.75 11.85
C ARG A 33 0.07 2.58 11.13
N TRP A 34 1.15 2.80 11.87
CA TRP A 34 2.49 2.39 11.46
C TRP A 34 2.64 0.89 11.69
N VAL A 35 3.17 0.18 10.70
CA VAL A 35 3.37 -1.27 10.70
C VAL A 35 4.81 -1.55 10.29
N ASP A 36 5.46 -2.48 10.97
CA ASP A 36 6.75 -3.00 10.53
C ASP A 36 6.61 -3.67 9.15
N VAL A 37 7.59 -3.48 8.27
CA VAL A 37 7.52 -4.01 6.91
C VAL A 37 7.34 -5.53 6.91
N ALA A 38 8.00 -6.26 7.81
CA ALA A 38 7.88 -7.71 7.91
C ALA A 38 6.47 -8.15 8.38
N ALA A 39 5.79 -7.31 9.17
CA ALA A 39 4.46 -7.59 9.69
C ALA A 39 3.33 -7.24 8.68
N LEU A 40 3.66 -6.67 7.51
CA LEU A 40 2.64 -6.36 6.51
C LEU A 40 1.92 -7.61 5.99
N LEU A 41 2.57 -8.78 6.00
CA LEU A 41 1.96 -10.05 5.59
C LEU A 41 0.81 -10.51 6.49
N ASP A 42 0.71 -9.97 7.71
CA ASP A 42 -0.35 -10.30 8.66
C ASP A 42 -1.67 -9.55 8.35
N TYR A 43 -1.67 -8.65 7.36
CA TYR A 43 -2.82 -7.85 6.97
C TYR A 43 -3.41 -8.30 5.64
N THR A 44 -4.74 -8.19 5.52
CA THR A 44 -5.42 -8.43 4.25
C THR A 44 -5.31 -7.21 3.34
N PHE A 45 -4.67 -7.39 2.19
CA PHE A 45 -4.64 -6.41 1.11
C PHE A 45 -5.56 -6.85 -0.03
N PRO A 46 -6.12 -5.91 -0.82
CA PRO A 46 -6.76 -6.24 -2.08
C PRO A 46 -5.80 -7.03 -2.98
N GLU A 47 -6.31 -7.96 -3.78
CA GLU A 47 -5.51 -8.79 -4.69
C GLU A 47 -4.61 -7.94 -5.60
N ALA A 48 -5.12 -6.77 -6.03
CA ALA A 48 -4.37 -5.84 -6.84
C ALA A 48 -3.09 -5.33 -6.17
N ASN A 49 -3.02 -5.30 -4.84
CA ASN A 49 -1.90 -4.77 -4.09
C ASN A 49 -0.84 -5.84 -3.75
N VAL A 50 -1.11 -7.13 -4.01
CA VAL A 50 -0.16 -8.21 -3.68
C VAL A 50 1.20 -8.04 -4.39
N PRO A 51 1.29 -7.71 -5.69
CA PRO A 51 2.60 -7.59 -6.36
C PRO A 51 3.47 -6.46 -5.79
N ILE A 52 2.85 -5.34 -5.37
CA ILE A 52 3.61 -4.24 -4.76
C ILE A 52 3.97 -4.57 -3.31
N LEU A 53 3.12 -5.30 -2.58
CA LEU A 53 3.39 -5.74 -1.21
C LEU A 53 4.65 -6.60 -1.14
N GLU A 54 4.76 -7.60 -2.00
CA GLU A 54 5.94 -8.47 -2.10
C GLU A 54 7.21 -7.67 -2.41
N ARG A 55 7.11 -6.68 -3.29
CA ARG A 55 8.22 -5.77 -3.61
C ARG A 55 8.60 -4.91 -2.42
N VAL A 56 7.64 -4.34 -1.69
CA VAL A 56 7.89 -3.54 -0.49
C VAL A 56 8.61 -4.37 0.57
N ILE A 57 8.15 -5.60 0.83
CA ILE A 57 8.79 -6.50 1.78
C ILE A 57 10.23 -6.77 1.34
N LYS A 58 10.44 -7.20 0.09
CA LYS A 58 11.77 -7.53 -0.43
C LYS A 58 12.77 -6.36 -0.34
N GLU A 59 12.32 -5.12 -0.58
CA GLU A 59 13.21 -3.95 -0.65
C GLU A 59 13.43 -3.26 0.71
N PHE A 60 12.52 -3.44 1.68
CA PHE A 60 12.54 -2.68 2.94
C PHE A 60 12.52 -3.53 4.22
N SER A 61 12.50 -4.87 4.14
CA SER A 61 12.68 -5.78 5.28
C SER A 61 14.13 -6.17 5.51
#